data_AF-A0A7C7YKC4-F1
#
_entry.id   AF-A0A7C7YKC4-F1
#
_cell.length_a   1.000
_cell.length_b   1.000
_cell.length_c   1.000
_cell.angle_alpha   90.00
_cell.angle_beta   90.00
_cell.angle_gamma   90.00
#
_symmetry.space_group_name_H-M   'P 1'
#
loop_
_entity.id
_entity.type
_entity.pdbx_description
1 polymer ?
#
loop_
_entity_poly.entity_id
_entity_poly.type
_entity_poly.pdbx_seq_one_letter_code
_entity_poly.pdbx_strand_id
1 'polypeptide(L)'
;TGGVEASLRRVAHYDYWSDKVRPSHLVSSKADLLAFGMGERTILAIARRLDNGEEVSALRDLRGVAYLLGAKAELPEHTFGESSPGGDVELPS
;
A
#
# COMPACT_ATOMS: atom_id res chain seq x y z
N THR A 1 15.25 -7.08 1.55
CA THR A 1 15.41 -5.68 2.02
C THR A 1 14.63 -4.81 1.05
N GLY A 2 13.42 -4.37 1.40
CA GLY A 2 12.51 -3.76 0.39
C GLY A 2 11.38 -2.89 0.93
N GLY A 3 11.23 -2.73 2.25
CA GLY A 3 10.11 -1.98 2.82
C GLY A 3 10.12 -0.48 2.48
N VAL A 4 11.30 0.14 2.47
CA VAL A 4 11.46 1.57 2.10
C VAL A 4 11.47 1.78 0.58
N GLU A 5 12.03 0.83 -0.17
CA GLU A 5 12.05 0.93 -1.63
C GLU A 5 10.68 0.69 -2.26
N ALA A 6 9.90 -0.25 -1.71
CA ALA A 6 8.54 -0.51 -2.16
C ALA A 6 7.61 0.69 -1.92
N SER A 7 7.79 1.43 -0.83
CA SER A 7 6.97 2.60 -0.54
C SER A 7 7.21 3.75 -1.53
N LEU A 8 8.47 3.97 -1.94
CA LEU A 8 8.86 4.99 -2.91
C LEU A 8 8.45 4.61 -4.35
N ARG A 9 8.55 3.33 -4.70
CA ARG A 9 8.28 2.83 -6.06
C ARG A 9 6.85 2.31 -6.25
N ARG A 10 5.93 2.69 -5.35
CA ARG A 10 4.48 2.43 -5.46
C ARG A 10 3.89 3.02 -6.73
N VAL A 11 4.39 4.18 -7.14
CA VAL A 11 3.95 4.90 -8.34
C VAL A 11 5.02 4.78 -9.44
N ALA A 12 4.67 5.23 -10.65
CA ALA A 12 5.68 5.40 -11.69
C ALA A 12 6.80 6.30 -11.16
N HIS A 13 8.05 5.89 -11.39
CA HIS A 13 9.21 6.55 -10.84
C HIS A 13 10.29 6.68 -11.91
N TYR A 14 11.07 7.74 -11.82
CA TYR A 14 12.21 7.93 -12.71
C TYR A 14 13.40 7.13 -12.19
N ASP A 15 13.96 6.30 -13.06
CA ASP A 15 15.14 5.50 -12.78
C ASP A 15 16.37 6.19 -13.35
N TYR A 16 17.13 6.83 -12.46
CA TYR A 16 18.33 7.60 -12.81
C TYR A 16 19.38 6.78 -13.54
N TRP A 17 19.51 5.49 -13.21
CA TRP A 17 20.52 4.62 -13.84
C TRP A 17 20.21 4.31 -15.30
N SER A 18 18.93 4.33 -15.69
CA SER A 18 18.52 4.03 -17.06
C SER A 18 17.91 5.21 -17.81
N ASP A 19 17.91 6.41 -17.20
CA ASP A 19 17.35 7.66 -17.73
C ASP A 19 15.93 7.49 -18.29
N LYS A 20 15.10 6.72 -17.58
CA LYS A 20 13.77 6.32 -18.04
C LYS A 20 12.76 6.35 -16.90
N VAL A 21 11.52 6.71 -17.24
CA VAL A 21 10.37 6.53 -16.36
C VAL A 21 9.97 5.06 -16.39
N ARG A 22 10.00 4.41 -15.23
CA ARG A 22 9.55 3.03 -15.05
C ARG A 22 8.15 3.00 -14.43
N PRO A 23 7.32 2.00 -14.80
CA PRO A 23 6.04 1.78 -14.13
C PRO A 23 6.26 1.41 -12.65
N SER A 24 5.17 1.44 -11.88
CA SER A 24 5.18 0.98 -10.49
C SER A 24 5.81 -0.42 -10.35
N HIS A 25 6.51 -0.67 -9.24
CA HIS A 25 7.06 -1.99 -8.96
C HIS A 25 6.00 -3.08 -8.90
N LEU A 26 4.74 -2.73 -8.59
CA LEU A 26 3.60 -3.65 -8.69
C LEU A 26 3.44 -4.26 -10.08
N VAL A 27 3.75 -3.50 -11.14
CA VAL A 27 3.62 -3.96 -12.52
C VAL A 27 4.70 -4.99 -12.86
N SER A 28 5.94 -4.75 -12.41
CA SER A 28 7.06 -5.64 -12.67
C SER A 28 7.07 -6.88 -11.77
N SER A 29 6.68 -6.73 -10.49
CA SER A 29 6.68 -7.82 -9.52
C SER A 29 5.50 -8.76 -9.68
N LYS A 30 4.43 -8.30 -10.36
CA LYS A 30 3.13 -8.99 -10.43
C LYS A 30 2.55 -9.31 -9.05
N ALA A 31 2.91 -8.53 -8.03
CA ALA A 31 2.37 -8.68 -6.69
C ALA A 31 0.92 -8.20 -6.65
N ASP A 32 0.07 -8.94 -5.96
CA ASP A 32 -1.34 -8.56 -5.76
C ASP A 32 -1.49 -7.36 -4.83
N LEU A 33 -0.61 -7.25 -3.83
CA LEU A 33 -0.59 -6.18 -2.83
C LEU A 33 0.86 -5.70 -2.58
N LEU A 34 1.01 -4.40 -2.35
CA LEU A 34 2.23 -3.75 -1.89
C LEU A 34 1.93 -3.00 -0.60
N ALA A 35 2.57 -3.40 0.50
CA ALA A 35 2.50 -2.71 1.77
C ALA A 35 3.51 -1.54 1.82
N PHE A 36 3.09 -0.39 2.32
CA PHE A 36 3.91 0.82 2.46
C PHE A 36 3.58 1.59 3.75
N GLY A 37 4.48 2.48 4.19
CA GLY A 37 4.30 3.26 5.41
C GLY A 37 4.73 2.47 6.65
N MET A 38 3.87 2.39 7.67
CA MET A 38 4.12 1.56 8.86
C MET A 38 3.95 0.07 8.55
N GLY A 39 4.90 -0.46 7.78
CA GLY A 39 4.85 -1.78 7.17
C GLY A 39 4.61 -2.90 8.18
N GLU A 40 5.12 -2.81 9.41
CA GLU A 40 4.90 -3.83 10.44
C GLU A 40 3.43 -4.01 10.78
N ARG A 41 2.70 -2.91 11.02
CA ARG A 41 1.25 -2.97 11.33
C ARG A 41 0.45 -3.50 10.15
N THR A 42 0.79 -3.04 8.95
CA THR A 42 0.11 -3.46 7.71
C THR A 42 0.36 -4.94 7.43
N ILE A 43 1.60 -5.42 7.58
CA ILE A 43 1.96 -6.83 7.38
C ILE A 43 1.28 -7.72 8.43
N LEU A 44 1.25 -7.30 9.70
CA LEU A 44 0.54 -8.04 10.75
C LEU A 44 -0.97 -8.11 10.47
N ALA A 45 -1.59 -7.02 9.99
CA ALA A 45 -3.00 -7.02 9.62
C ALA A 45 -3.28 -7.94 8.42
N ILE A 46 -2.43 -7.90 7.39
CA ILE A 46 -2.50 -8.81 6.24
C ILE A 46 -2.38 -10.26 6.71
N ALA A 47 -1.38 -10.59 7.52
CA ALA A 47 -1.13 -11.95 8.00
C ALA A 47 -2.32 -12.49 8.81
N ARG A 48 -2.87 -11.70 9.73
CA ARG A 48 -4.03 -12.09 10.55
C ARG A 48 -5.28 -12.36 9.70
N ARG A 49 -5.55 -11.51 8.70
CA ARG A 49 -6.72 -11.67 7.85
C ARG A 49 -6.60 -12.85 6.90
N LEU A 50 -5.41 -13.08 6.34
CA LEU A 50 -5.13 -14.28 5.56
C LEU A 50 -5.26 -15.56 6.41
N ASP A 51 -4.80 -15.54 7.66
CA ASP A 51 -4.95 -16.65 8.62
C ASP A 51 -6.44 -16.91 8.95
N ASN A 52 -7.26 -15.87 9.00
CA ASN A 52 -8.72 -15.97 9.12
C ASN A 52 -9.42 -16.47 7.84
N GLY A 53 -8.69 -16.75 6.76
CA GLY A 53 -9.23 -17.23 5.49
C GLY A 53 -9.82 -16.14 4.59
N GLU A 54 -9.51 -14.86 4.83
CA GLU A 54 -9.92 -13.79 3.93
C GLU A 54 -9.13 -13.82 2.61
N GLU A 55 -9.82 -13.56 1.50
CA GLU A 55 -9.20 -13.43 0.18
C GLU A 55 -8.33 -12.17 0.07
N VAL A 56 -7.28 -12.23 -0.75
CA VAL A 56 -6.34 -11.11 -0.95
C VAL A 56 -7.05 -9.84 -1.45
N SER A 57 -8.15 -9.98 -2.22
CA SER A 57 -8.96 -8.86 -2.67
C SER A 57 -9.70 -8.15 -1.54
N ALA A 58 -10.05 -8.85 -0.46
CA ALA A 58 -10.70 -8.26 0.71
C ALA A 58 -9.75 -7.35 1.50
N LEU A 59 -8.42 -7.57 1.38
CA LEU A 59 -7.38 -6.79 2.06
C LEU A 59 -7.10 -5.42 1.44
N ARG A 60 -7.77 -5.09 0.32
CA ARG A 60 -7.58 -3.83 -0.41
C ARG A 60 -8.10 -2.62 0.37
N ASP A 61 -8.95 -2.83 1.38
CA ASP A 61 -9.45 -1.83 2.32
C ASP A 61 -8.39 -1.37 3.35
N LEU A 62 -7.31 -2.13 3.52
CA LEU A 62 -6.28 -1.85 4.53
C LEU A 62 -5.51 -0.57 4.21
N ARG A 63 -5.37 0.30 5.23
CA ARG A 63 -4.51 1.48 5.14
C ARG A 63 -3.04 1.06 4.95
N GLY A 64 -2.35 1.76 4.05
CA GLY A 64 -0.94 1.47 3.73
C GLY A 64 -0.77 0.30 2.76
N VAL A 65 -1.81 -0.09 2.03
CA VAL A 65 -1.74 -1.07 0.96
C VAL A 65 -1.97 -0.39 -0.40
N ALA A 66 -1.21 -0.82 -1.40
CA ALA A 66 -1.35 -0.42 -2.79
C ALA A 66 -1.57 -1.66 -3.63
N TYR A 67 -2.42 -1.54 -4.65
CA TYR A 67 -2.73 -2.62 -5.59
C TYR A 67 -2.97 -2.05 -6.98
N LEU A 68 -2.83 -2.88 -8.01
CA LEU A 68 -3.20 -2.49 -9.38
C LEU A 68 -4.69 -2.68 -9.58
N LEU A 69 -5.40 -1.59 -9.88
CA LEU A 69 -6.79 -1.66 -10.33
C LEU A 69 -6.80 -2.01 -11.83
N GLY A 70 -7.56 -3.03 -12.20
CA GLY A 70 -7.72 -3.40 -13.60
C GLY A 70 -8.40 -2.29 -14.38
N ALA A 71 -8.09 -2.15 -15.68
CA ALA A 71 -8.62 -1.08 -16.53
C ALA A 71 -10.15 -1.01 -16.63
N LYS A 72 -10.85 -2.08 -16.25
CA LYS A 72 -12.33 -2.18 -16.21
C LYS A 72 -12.90 -2.28 -14.80
N ALA A 73 -12.07 -2.24 -13.76
CA ALA A 73 -12.53 -2.38 -12.40
C ALA A 73 -12.95 -1.01 -11.85
N GLU A 74 -14.10 -0.97 -11.18
CA GLU A 74 -14.57 0.22 -10.50
C GLU A 74 -13.81 0.41 -9.18
N LEU A 75 -13.64 1.66 -8.78
CA LEU A 75 -13.02 1.99 -7.50
C LEU A 75 -13.96 1.50 -6.38
N PRO A 76 -13.49 0.62 -5.48
CA PRO A 76 -14.31 0.20 -4.35
C PRO A 76 -14.58 1.38 -3.41
N GLU A 77 -15.74 1.38 -2.76
CA GLU A 77 -16.03 2.37 -1.72
C GLU A 77 -15.02 2.24 -0.58
N HIS A 78 -14.28 3.32 -0.34
CA HIS A 78 -13.28 3.39 0.71
C HIS A 78 -13.77 4.30 1.83
N THR A 79 -14.17 3.71 2.95
CA THR A 79 -14.41 4.45 4.19
C THR A 79 -13.07 4.65 4.89
N PHE A 80 -12.52 5.86 4.81
CA PHE A 80 -11.42 6.26 5.66
C PHE A 80 -11.93 6.34 7.10
N GLY A 81 -11.79 5.26 7.89
CA GLY A 81 -12.13 5.30 9.31
C GLY A 81 -11.46 6.50 9.97
N GLU A 82 -12.20 7.25 10.78
CA GLU A 82 -11.73 8.49 11.42
C GLU A 82 -10.32 8.30 11.98
N SER A 83 -9.38 9.16 11.61
CA SER A 83 -8.27 9.43 12.53
C SER A 83 -8.94 9.85 13.83
N SER A 84 -8.69 9.15 14.94
CA SER A 84 -9.30 9.48 16.24
C SER A 84 -9.40 11.01 16.39
N PRO A 85 -10.60 11.61 16.34
CA PRO A 85 -10.75 13.04 16.49
C PRO A 85 -10.54 13.32 17.98
N GLY A 86 -9.35 13.77 18.37
CA GLY A 86 -9.04 14.09 19.76
C GLY A 86 -7.61 13.89 20.23
N GLY A 87 -6.65 13.58 19.36
CA GLY A 87 -5.23 13.67 19.71
C GLY A 87 -4.66 14.97 19.18
N ASP A 88 -4.59 16.02 20.02
CA ASP A 88 -3.73 17.16 19.75
C ASP A 88 -2.29 16.64 19.65
N VAL A 89 -1.75 16.60 18.43
CA VAL A 89 -0.36 16.26 18.18
C VAL A 89 0.45 17.54 18.43
N GLU A 90 0.96 17.70 19.65
CA GLU A 90 1.94 18.75 19.94
C GLU A 90 3.22 18.45 19.15
N LEU A 91 3.60 19.37 18.26
CA LEU A 91 4.87 19.34 17.55
C LEU A 91 5.97 19.82 18.49
N PRO A 92 7.10 19.10 18.65
CA PRO A 92 8.20 19.60 19.46
C PRO A 92 8.77 20.88 18.84
N SER A 93 8.89 21.92 19.67
CA SER A 93 9.50 23.22 19.38
C SER A 93 10.97 23.12 18.98
#